data_AF-A0A935YXJ6-F1
#
_entry.id   AF-A0A935YXJ6-F1
#
_cell.length_a   1.000
_cell.length_b   1.000
_cell.length_c   1.000
_cell.angle_alpha   90.00
_cell.angle_beta   90.00
_cell.angle_gamma   90.00
#
_symmetry.space_group_name_H-M   'P 1'
#
loop_
_entity.id
_entity.type
_entity.pdbx_description
1 polymer ?
#
loop_
_entity_poly.entity_id
_entity_poly.type
_entity_poly.pdbx_seq_one_letter_code
_entity_poly.pdbx_strand_id
1 'polypeptide(L)'
;MVLSPAELSLLREVRISDEDHGGLDGDELDGDELETMQRLCDLGLVEACGEYGEAPDGEEDERAMGDTRLLYRVTGRGVSALADAG
;
A
#
# COMPACT_ATOMS: atom_id res chain seq x y z
N MET A 1 19.61 -4.37 3.20
CA MET A 1 18.95 -3.05 2.99
C MET A 1 18.45 -2.62 4.36
N VAL A 2 18.64 -1.37 4.75
CA VAL A 2 18.22 -0.90 6.08
C VAL A 2 17.02 0.02 5.88
N LEU A 3 15.86 -0.40 6.39
CA LEU A 3 14.65 0.41 6.43
C LEU A 3 14.75 1.40 7.60
N SER A 4 14.21 2.59 7.42
CA SER A 4 13.99 3.52 8.52
C SER A 4 12.92 2.99 9.49
N PRO A 5 12.87 3.51 10.73
CA PRO A 5 11.86 3.08 11.70
C PRO A 5 10.42 3.29 11.21
N ALA A 6 10.16 4.37 10.46
CA ALA A 6 8.85 4.66 9.90
C ALA A 6 8.47 3.65 8.80
N GLU A 7 9.39 3.38 7.86
CA GLU A 7 9.18 2.37 6.81
C GLU A 7 8.98 0.97 7.41
N LEU A 8 9.71 0.63 8.48
CA LEU A 8 9.56 -0.65 9.15
C LEU A 8 8.22 -0.76 9.88
N SER A 9 7.76 0.31 10.55
CA SER A 9 6.45 0.35 11.20
C SER A 9 5.35 0.13 10.16
N LEU A 10 5.36 0.94 9.11
CA LEU A 10 4.32 0.92 8.10
C LEU A 10 4.29 -0.40 7.33
N LEU A 11 5.47 -0.98 7.02
CA LEU A 11 5.54 -2.31 6.40
C LEU A 11 4.97 -3.42 7.31
N ARG A 12 5.09 -3.30 8.63
CA ARG A 12 4.45 -4.23 9.58
C ARG A 12 2.94 -4.05 9.60
N GLU A 13 2.46 -2.81 9.59
CA GLU A 13 1.04 -2.49 9.56
C GLU A 13 0.38 -3.04 8.29
N VAL A 14 1.00 -2.84 7.14
CA VAL A 14 0.55 -3.43 5.87
C VAL A 14 0.50 -4.94 5.93
N ARG A 15 1.52 -5.60 6.51
CA ARG A 15 1.50 -7.05 6.66
C ARG A 15 0.34 -7.52 7.53
N ILE A 16 0.13 -6.88 8.68
CA ILE A 16 -0.94 -7.25 9.61
C ILE A 16 -2.30 -7.06 8.92
N SER A 17 -2.51 -5.93 8.24
CA SER A 17 -3.75 -5.66 7.51
C SER A 17 -3.94 -6.60 6.31
N ASP A 18 -2.86 -7.02 5.65
CA ASP A 18 -2.91 -8.03 4.59
C ASP A 18 -3.35 -9.40 5.12
N GLU A 19 -2.82 -9.81 6.29
CA GLU A 19 -3.18 -11.07 6.96
C GLU A 19 -4.64 -11.06 7.50
N ASP A 20 -5.11 -9.92 8.02
CA ASP A 20 -6.43 -9.80 8.65
C ASP A 20 -7.56 -9.39 7.69
N HIS A 21 -7.27 -8.52 6.73
CA HIS A 21 -8.26 -7.82 5.90
C HIS A 21 -7.95 -7.87 4.39
N GLY A 22 -6.79 -8.40 3.99
CA GLY A 22 -6.39 -8.49 2.59
C GLY A 22 -5.84 -7.19 2.00
N GLY A 23 -5.37 -6.27 2.86
CA GLY A 23 -4.61 -5.08 2.50
C GLY A 23 -4.82 -3.94 3.48
N LEU A 24 -3.94 -2.94 3.46
CA LEU A 24 -4.10 -1.67 4.18
C LEU A 24 -4.77 -0.65 3.27
N ASP A 25 -5.82 0.01 3.75
CA ASP A 25 -6.53 1.03 2.99
C ASP A 25 -5.72 2.34 2.97
N GLY A 26 -5.50 2.88 1.77
CA GLY A 26 -4.79 4.13 1.56
C GLY A 26 -5.52 5.35 2.12
N ASP A 27 -6.84 5.27 2.32
CA ASP A 27 -7.62 6.33 2.96
C ASP A 27 -7.32 6.46 4.47
N GLU A 28 -6.72 5.43 5.08
CA GLU A 28 -6.30 5.45 6.49
C GLU A 28 -4.94 6.13 6.69
N LEU A 29 -4.22 6.43 5.61
CA LEU A 29 -2.86 6.96 5.65
C LEU A 29 -2.84 8.49 5.58
N ASP A 30 -1.99 9.10 6.39
CA ASP A 30 -1.66 10.52 6.26
C ASP A 30 -0.64 10.81 5.15
N GLY A 31 -0.32 12.09 4.93
CA GLY A 31 0.58 12.50 3.85
C GLY A 31 2.01 11.95 3.97
N ASP A 32 2.56 11.87 5.18
CA ASP A 32 3.90 11.35 5.42
C ASP A 32 3.92 9.81 5.26
N GLU A 33 2.84 9.15 5.66
CA GLU A 33 2.63 7.71 5.45
C GLU A 33 2.47 7.36 3.98
N LEU A 34 1.75 8.16 3.20
CA LEU A 34 1.63 7.99 1.75
C LEU A 34 2.98 8.12 1.04
N GLU A 35 3.81 9.10 1.42
CA GLU A 35 5.19 9.21 0.89
C GLU A 35 6.04 7.98 1.26
N THR A 36 5.85 7.46 2.47
CA THR A 36 6.53 6.25 2.94
C THR A 36 6.06 5.02 2.18
N MET A 37 4.76 4.88 1.91
CA MET A 37 4.21 3.79 1.10
C MET A 37 4.68 3.82 -0.34
N GLN A 38 4.79 5.01 -0.93
CA GLN A 38 5.34 5.18 -2.27
C GLN A 38 6.77 4.60 -2.33
N ARG A 39 7.61 4.90 -1.33
CA ARG A 39 8.97 4.35 -1.24
C ARG A 39 8.96 2.84 -1.06
N LEU A 40 8.09 2.30 -0.20
CA LEU A 40 7.96 0.86 -0.01
C LEU A 40 7.52 0.14 -1.29
N CYS A 41 6.68 0.79 -2.12
CA CYS A 41 6.30 0.32 -3.45
C CYS A 41 7.48 0.36 -4.44
N ASP A 42 8.24 1.47 -4.49
CA ASP A 42 9.43 1.59 -5.33
C ASP A 42 10.51 0.55 -4.99
N LEU A 43 10.60 0.18 -3.71
CA LEU A 43 11.49 -0.86 -3.21
C LEU A 43 10.96 -2.27 -3.51
N GLY A 44 9.74 -2.40 -4.03
CA GLY A 44 9.05 -3.65 -4.30
C GLY A 44 8.79 -4.46 -3.04
N LEU A 45 8.59 -3.79 -1.89
CA LEU A 45 8.23 -4.41 -0.62
C LEU A 45 6.72 -4.48 -0.44
N VAL A 46 6.02 -3.50 -1.00
CA VAL A 46 4.56 -3.38 -1.01
C VAL A 46 4.08 -3.29 -2.46
N GLU A 47 2.88 -3.78 -2.72
CA GLU A 47 2.16 -3.60 -3.97
C GLU A 47 0.90 -2.75 -3.73
N ALA A 48 0.70 -1.71 -4.54
CA ALA A 48 -0.50 -0.90 -4.55
C ALA A 48 -1.53 -1.52 -5.52
N CYS A 49 -2.63 -2.01 -4.97
CA CYS A 49 -3.77 -2.53 -5.71
C CYS A 49 -4.87 -1.46 -5.74
N GLY A 50 -5.02 -0.76 -6.87
CA GLY A 50 -6.17 0.11 -7.10
C GLY A 50 -7.35 -0.69 -7.62
N GLU A 51 -8.53 -0.52 -7.03
CA GLU A 51 -9.77 -0.82 -7.73
C GLU A 51 -10.05 0.38 -8.64
N TYR A 52 -9.68 0.28 -9.92
CA TYR A 52 -10.15 1.26 -10.90
C TYR A 52 -11.67 1.16 -10.89
N GLY A 53 -12.35 2.19 -10.36
CA GLY A 53 -13.78 2.29 -10.46
C GLY A 53 -14.16 2.33 -11.94
N GLU A 54 -14.59 1.20 -12.49
CA GLU A 54 -15.23 1.17 -13.80
C GLU A 54 -16.53 1.97 -13.63
N ALA A 55 -16.62 3.12 -14.32
CA ALA A 55 -17.88 3.83 -14.40
C ALA A 55 -18.95 2.84 -14.91
N PRO A 56 -20.15 2.76 -14.30
CA PRO A 56 -21.15 1.74 -14.64
C PRO A 56 -21.69 1.83 -16.09
N ASP A 57 -21.25 2.81 -16.87
CA ASP A 57 -21.60 3.05 -18.27
C ASP A 57 -20.42 2.92 -19.26
N GLY A 58 -19.19 2.67 -18.79
CA GLY A 58 -18.02 2.50 -19.65
C GLY A 58 -17.46 3.80 -20.25
N GLU A 59 -17.85 4.97 -19.75
CA GLU A 59 -17.16 6.23 -20.05
C GLU A 59 -16.06 6.46 -19.01
N GLU A 60 -14.82 6.66 -19.46
CA GLU A 60 -13.70 7.08 -18.59
C GLU A 60 -13.99 8.52 -18.11
N ASP A 61 -14.77 8.68 -17.04
CA ASP A 61 -15.04 9.98 -16.44
C ASP A 61 -13.79 10.45 -15.69
N GLU A 62 -13.12 11.45 -16.24
CA GLU A 62 -11.96 12.12 -15.66
C GLU A 62 -12.25 12.71 -14.26
N ARG A 63 -13.52 12.74 -13.83
CA ARG A 63 -13.96 13.17 -12.47
C ARG A 63 -14.06 12.03 -11.45
N ALA A 64 -14.08 10.77 -11.89
CA ALA A 64 -14.02 9.60 -11.00
C ALA A 64 -12.59 9.26 -10.55
N MET A 65 -11.58 10.03 -10.98
CA MET A 65 -10.19 9.95 -10.51
C MET A 65 -10.00 10.28 -9.02
N GLY A 66 -11.04 10.74 -8.31
CA GLY A 66 -10.94 11.20 -6.92
C GLY A 66 -11.18 10.14 -5.84
N ASP A 67 -11.75 8.98 -6.18
CA ASP A 67 -12.24 7.99 -5.20
C ASP A 67 -11.66 6.59 -5.47
N THR A 68 -10.43 6.55 -5.99
CA THR A 68 -9.72 5.27 -6.19
C THR A 68 -9.23 4.81 -4.83
N ARG A 69 -9.97 3.88 -4.19
CA ARG A 69 -9.48 3.20 -2.98
C ARG A 69 -8.23 2.42 -3.34
N LEU A 70 -7.09 2.88 -2.83
CA LEU A 70 -5.82 2.20 -2.96
C LEU A 70 -5.70 1.21 -1.80
N LEU A 71 -5.61 -0.08 -2.11
CA LEU A 71 -5.30 -1.10 -1.14
C LEU A 71 -3.83 -1.49 -1.28
N TYR A 72 -3.11 -1.50 -0.18
CA TYR A 72 -1.69 -1.87 -0.18
C TYR A 72 -1.50 -3.26 0.41
N ARG A 73 -0.75 -4.12 -0.30
CA ARG A 73 -0.46 -5.50 0.11
C ARG A 73 1.02 -5.73 0.28
N VAL A 74 1.40 -6.56 1.25
CA VAL A 74 2.80 -6.93 1.45
C VAL A 74 3.24 -7.94 0.39
N THR A 75 4.42 -7.73 -0.20
CA THR A 75 4.99 -8.69 -1.14
C THR A 75 5.81 -9.74 -0.39
N GLY A 76 6.14 -10.87 -1.05
CA GLY A 76 7.08 -11.85 -0.47
C GLY A 76 8.46 -11.26 -0.13
N ARG A 77 8.88 -10.20 -0.85
CA ARG A 77 10.10 -9.46 -0.55
C ARG A 77 9.93 -8.57 0.69
N GLY A 78 8.76 -7.95 0.86
CA GLY A 78 8.37 -7.22 2.07
C GLY A 78 8.39 -8.10 3.31
N VAL A 79 7.79 -9.29 3.24
CA VAL A 79 7.82 -10.28 4.33
C VAL A 79 9.27 -10.69 4.68
N SER A 80 10.11 -10.92 3.67
CA SER A 80 11.52 -11.26 3.88
C SER A 80 12.29 -10.10 4.54
N ALA A 81 12.01 -8.85 4.15
CA ALA A 81 12.62 -7.67 4.73
C ALA A 81 12.24 -7.48 6.21
N LEU A 82 11.01 -7.83 6.60
CA LEU A 82 10.58 -7.83 8.00
C LEU A 82 11.30 -8.89 8.84
N ALA A 83 11.57 -10.06 8.27
CA ALA A 83 12.26 -11.14 8.96
C ALA A 83 13.75 -10.83 9.20
N ASP A 84 14.40 -10.11 8.28
CA ASP A 84 15.81 -9.67 8.42
C ASP A 84 15.99 -8.50 9.41
N ALA A 85 14.90 -7.77 9.69
CA ALA A 85 14.91 -6.59 10.55
C ALA A 85 14.55 -6.87 12.03
N GLY A 86 14.23 -8.12 12.38
CA GLY A 86 13.89 -8.58 13.74
C GLY A 86 15.05 -9.32 14.41
#